data_AF-A0A165KXZ5-F1
#
_entry.id   AF-A0A165KXZ5-F1
#
_cell.length_a   1.000
_cell.length_b   1.000
_cell.length_c   1.000
_cell.angle_alpha   90.00
_cell.angle_beta   90.00
_cell.angle_gamma   90.00
#
_symmetry.space_group_name_H-M   'P 1'
#
loop_
_entity.id
_entity.type
_entity.pdbx_description
1 polymer ?
#
loop_
_entity_poly.entity_id
_entity_poly.type
_entity_poly.pdbx_seq_one_letter_code
_entity_poly.pdbx_strand_id
1 'polypeptide(L)'
;MCSPAELAKLQQDGRELDARIQDLQGIGDAEASLYLEAARRITDEEDKRKAGAEARATTYLAAVAALIPLMTWAIGNAGPSLTCSPGWGCFAWTGIFILAVIYFITAAHWALKTLAVANYHVIGVEDIVQVKEQKKNLQKILIQQSLLQGRRNRDTINLKLTFIKVAQRRFFNGLVILGLLLMFDPASRLGLIDAAKSQLAAGASYLKVVSSVRANNSQVGKTEPKDETSELLLRMTLQLPAQ
;
A
#
# COMPACT_ATOMS: atom_id res chain seq x y z
N MET A 1 6.47 -16.21 6.13
CA MET A 1 5.55 -17.35 6.33
C MET A 1 6.14 -18.18 7.46
N CYS A 2 5.36 -18.54 8.48
CA CYS A 2 5.82 -19.39 9.58
C CYS A 2 6.08 -20.80 9.05
N SER A 3 7.17 -21.46 9.47
CA SER A 3 7.44 -22.83 9.06
C SER A 3 6.44 -23.80 9.70
N PRO A 4 6.15 -24.97 9.08
CA PRO A 4 5.25 -25.96 9.68
C PRO A 4 5.73 -26.44 11.07
N ALA A 5 7.04 -26.45 11.31
CA ALA A 5 7.62 -26.79 12.61
C ALA A 5 7.35 -25.70 13.68
N GLU A 6 7.42 -24.42 13.31
CA GLU A 6 7.09 -23.32 14.22
C GLU A 6 5.60 -23.28 14.55
N LEU A 7 4.73 -23.59 13.57
CA LEU A 7 3.29 -23.67 13.80
C LEU A 7 2.95 -24.80 14.80
N ALA A 8 3.58 -25.97 14.64
CA ALA A 8 3.41 -27.09 15.55
C ALA A 8 3.87 -26.75 16.98
N LYS A 9 4.97 -26.00 17.11
CA LYS A 9 5.48 -25.51 18.40
C LYS A 9 4.49 -24.55 19.07
N LEU A 10 3.98 -23.56 18.34
CA LEU A 10 2.98 -22.61 18.87
C LEU A 10 1.69 -23.31 19.33
N GLN A 11 1.25 -24.34 18.61
CA GLN A 11 0.10 -25.15 19.01
C GLN A 11 0.38 -25.96 20.28
N GLN A 12 1.59 -26.48 20.42
CA GLN A 12 2.01 -27.24 21.61
C GLN A 12 2.12 -26.34 22.84
N ASP A 13 2.77 -25.18 22.71
CA ASP A 13 2.85 -24.16 23.76
C ASP A 13 1.45 -23.69 24.19
N GLY A 14 0.54 -23.54 23.22
CA GLY A 14 -0.86 -23.21 23.47
C GLY A 14 -1.60 -24.25 24.31
N ARG A 15 -1.39 -25.55 24.01
CA ARG A 15 -1.98 -26.66 24.77
C ARG A 15 -1.40 -26.79 26.18
N GLU A 16 -0.10 -26.53 26.34
CA GLU A 16 0.54 -26.53 27.64
C GLU A 16 -0.01 -25.41 28.53
N LEU A 17 -0.21 -24.21 27.97
CA LEU A 17 -0.80 -23.11 28.71
C LEU A 17 -2.26 -23.37 29.11
N ASP A 18 -3.05 -24.04 28.25
CA ASP A 18 -4.39 -24.52 28.62
C ASP A 18 -4.37 -25.44 29.84
N ALA A 19 -3.47 -26.42 29.82
CA ALA A 19 -3.33 -27.38 30.91
C ALA A 19 -2.94 -26.67 32.22
N ARG A 20 -2.03 -25.69 32.13
CA ARG A 20 -1.64 -24.86 33.29
C ARG A 20 -2.78 -24.00 33.83
N ILE A 21 -3.66 -23.48 32.97
CA ILE A 21 -4.84 -22.73 33.42
C ILE A 21 -5.83 -23.68 34.13
N GLN A 22 -6.02 -24.89 33.61
CA GLN A 22 -6.89 -25.90 34.24
C GLN A 22 -6.34 -26.41 35.57
N ASP A 23 -5.02 -26.51 35.71
CA ASP A 23 -4.34 -26.92 36.95
C ASP A 23 -3.98 -25.74 37.87
N LEU A 24 -4.58 -24.57 37.68
CA LEU A 24 -4.45 -23.48 38.66
C LEU A 24 -4.93 -23.97 40.04
N GLN A 25 -3.99 -24.11 40.98
CA GLN A 25 -4.24 -24.45 42.39
C GLN A 25 -3.81 -23.28 43.29
N GLY A 26 -4.38 -23.22 44.51
CA GLY A 26 -3.93 -22.28 45.53
C GLY A 26 -4.42 -20.83 45.43
N ILE A 27 -5.45 -20.54 44.63
CA ILE A 27 -6.09 -19.21 44.66
C ILE A 27 -6.89 -19.09 45.97
N GLY A 28 -6.38 -18.31 46.92
CA GLY A 28 -7.11 -17.99 48.15
C GLY A 28 -8.30 -17.06 47.87
N ASP A 29 -9.36 -17.15 48.67
CA ASP A 29 -10.60 -16.37 48.48
C ASP A 29 -10.36 -14.84 48.45
N ALA A 30 -9.32 -14.36 49.15
CA ALA A 30 -8.93 -12.95 49.17
C ALA A 30 -8.32 -12.47 47.84
N GLU A 31 -7.61 -13.33 47.12
CA GLU A 31 -6.95 -13.00 45.85
C GLU A 31 -7.83 -13.34 44.64
N ALA A 32 -8.80 -14.26 44.80
CA ALA A 32 -9.67 -14.72 43.73
C ALA A 32 -10.44 -13.57 43.04
N SER A 33 -10.86 -12.55 43.80
CA SER A 33 -11.52 -11.36 43.25
C SER A 33 -10.58 -10.56 42.33
N LEU A 34 -9.32 -10.38 42.73
CA LEU A 34 -8.30 -9.68 41.95
C LEU A 34 -7.98 -10.44 40.66
N TYR A 35 -7.81 -11.77 40.73
CA TYR A 35 -7.57 -12.60 39.55
C TYR A 35 -8.75 -12.61 38.59
N LEU A 36 -9.98 -12.63 39.11
CA LEU A 36 -11.19 -12.58 38.28
C LEU A 36 -11.30 -11.23 37.57
N GLU A 37 -11.02 -10.14 38.27
CA GLU A 37 -11.02 -8.80 37.68
C GLU A 37 -9.93 -8.66 36.60
N ALA A 38 -8.72 -9.17 36.87
CA ALA A 38 -7.65 -9.20 35.89
C ALA A 38 -8.03 -10.03 34.64
N ALA A 39 -8.65 -11.21 34.84
CA ALA A 39 -9.11 -12.05 33.73
C ALA A 39 -10.19 -11.35 32.89
N ARG A 40 -11.16 -10.70 33.54
CA ARG A 40 -12.21 -9.91 32.87
C ARG A 40 -11.65 -8.74 32.08
N ARG A 41 -10.72 -8.00 32.68
CA ARG A 41 -10.08 -6.87 32.03
C ARG A 41 -9.34 -7.30 30.76
N ILE A 42 -8.64 -8.44 30.78
CA ILE A 42 -7.97 -9.00 29.61
C ILE A 42 -8.99 -9.34 28.52
N THR A 43 -10.10 -10.01 28.87
CA THR A 43 -11.14 -10.35 27.89
C THR A 43 -11.80 -9.12 27.30
N ASP A 44 -12.09 -8.10 28.13
CA ASP A 44 -12.71 -6.86 27.70
C ASP A 44 -11.80 -6.06 26.76
N GLU A 45 -10.50 -6.03 27.03
CA GLU A 45 -9.52 -5.39 26.15
C GLU A 45 -9.43 -6.10 24.78
N GLU A 46 -9.50 -7.43 24.75
CA GLU A 46 -9.54 -8.19 23.48
C GLU A 46 -10.86 -8.00 22.73
N ASP A 47 -12.00 -7.92 23.43
CA ASP A 47 -13.30 -7.63 22.81
C ASP A 47 -13.35 -6.21 22.24
N LYS A 48 -12.74 -5.22 22.91
CA LYS A 48 -12.54 -3.87 22.35
C LYS A 48 -11.68 -3.91 21.09
N ARG A 49 -10.63 -4.73 21.05
CA ARG A 49 -9.80 -4.91 19.84
C ARG A 49 -10.59 -5.53 18.69
N LYS A 50 -11.44 -6.52 18.97
CA LYS A 50 -12.37 -7.11 17.99
C LYS A 50 -13.34 -6.06 17.46
N ALA A 51 -14.06 -5.36 18.34
CA ALA A 51 -15.03 -4.34 17.97
C ALA A 51 -14.37 -3.23 17.14
N GLY A 52 -13.15 -2.80 17.51
CA GLY A 52 -12.38 -1.84 16.73
C GLY A 52 -12.02 -2.35 15.32
N ALA A 53 -11.73 -3.64 15.16
CA ALA A 53 -11.48 -4.25 13.85
C ALA A 53 -12.76 -4.31 12.99
N GLU A 54 -13.87 -4.71 13.59
CA GLU A 54 -15.19 -4.79 12.93
C GLU A 54 -15.69 -3.40 12.50
N ALA A 55 -15.54 -2.39 13.36
CA ALA A 55 -15.87 -1.00 13.03
C ALA A 55 -15.08 -0.50 11.82
N ARG A 56 -13.75 -0.73 11.79
CA ARG A 56 -12.90 -0.37 10.64
C ARG A 56 -13.29 -1.12 9.36
N ALA A 57 -13.66 -2.39 9.47
CA ALA A 57 -14.12 -3.18 8.32
C ALA A 57 -15.38 -2.57 7.70
N THR A 58 -16.36 -2.18 8.52
CA THR A 58 -17.57 -1.48 8.09
C THR A 58 -17.22 -0.14 7.42
N THR A 59 -16.29 0.63 7.98
CA THR A 59 -15.82 1.88 7.36
C THR A 59 -15.23 1.66 5.97
N TYR A 60 -14.38 0.63 5.80
CA TYR A 60 -13.83 0.33 4.47
C TYR A 60 -14.89 -0.13 3.48
N LEU A 61 -15.89 -0.90 3.90
CA LEU A 61 -17.01 -1.28 3.03
C LEU A 61 -17.84 -0.07 2.60
N ALA A 62 -18.14 0.84 3.52
CA ALA A 62 -18.82 2.09 3.21
C ALA A 62 -18.00 2.96 2.23
N ALA A 63 -16.69 3.05 2.44
CA ALA A 63 -15.79 3.78 1.54
C ALA A 63 -15.74 3.15 0.14
N VAL A 64 -15.66 1.82 0.03
CA VAL A 64 -15.73 1.13 -1.27
C VAL A 64 -17.08 1.37 -1.95
N ALA A 65 -18.19 1.31 -1.21
CA ALA A 65 -19.52 1.60 -1.75
C ALA A 65 -19.62 3.05 -2.27
N ALA A 66 -19.03 4.01 -1.56
CA ALA A 66 -18.98 5.42 -1.98
C ALA A 66 -18.10 5.65 -3.22
N LEU A 67 -17.12 4.78 -3.49
CA LEU A 67 -16.29 4.84 -4.70
C LEU A 67 -17.00 4.28 -5.94
N ILE A 68 -18.04 3.45 -5.80
CA ILE A 68 -18.75 2.87 -6.95
C ILE A 68 -19.31 3.96 -7.88
N PRO A 69 -20.04 4.99 -7.40
CA PRO A 69 -20.50 6.08 -8.25
C PRO A 69 -19.36 6.81 -8.96
N LEU A 70 -18.23 7.04 -8.27
CA LEU A 70 -17.06 7.67 -8.87
C LEU A 70 -16.46 6.82 -9.99
N MET A 71 -16.42 5.49 -9.81
CA MET A 71 -15.96 4.56 -10.85
C MET A 71 -16.88 4.59 -12.06
N THR A 72 -18.20 4.54 -11.83
CA THR A 72 -19.21 4.60 -12.89
C THR A 72 -19.13 5.92 -13.67
N TRP A 73 -18.96 7.04 -12.96
CA TRP A 73 -18.75 8.35 -13.56
C TRP A 73 -17.46 8.39 -14.40
N ALA A 74 -16.36 7.84 -13.90
CA ALA A 74 -15.08 7.79 -14.62
C ALA A 74 -15.20 7.02 -15.93
N ILE A 75 -15.95 5.91 -15.95
CA ILE A 75 -16.24 5.15 -17.18
C ILE A 75 -17.09 5.97 -18.14
N GLY A 76 -18.18 6.59 -17.66
CA GLY A 76 -19.09 7.38 -18.50
C GLY A 76 -18.45 8.64 -19.10
N ASN A 77 -17.49 9.23 -18.39
CA ASN A 77 -16.74 10.41 -18.83
C ASN A 77 -15.40 10.10 -19.49
N ALA A 78 -15.06 8.82 -19.69
CA ALA A 78 -13.95 8.39 -20.54
C ALA A 78 -14.31 8.59 -22.04
N GLY A 79 -14.58 9.85 -22.43
CA GLY A 79 -14.76 10.23 -23.82
C GLY A 79 -13.45 10.13 -24.62
N PRO A 80 -13.48 10.39 -25.95
CA PRO A 80 -12.32 10.27 -26.84
C PRO A 80 -11.29 11.36 -26.54
N SER A 81 -10.56 11.18 -25.46
CA SER A 81 -9.34 11.90 -25.11
C SER A 81 -8.15 11.14 -25.71
N LEU A 82 -6.97 11.77 -25.78
CA LEU A 82 -5.73 11.16 -26.31
C LEU A 82 -5.40 9.77 -25.73
N THR A 83 -5.96 9.42 -24.57
CA THR A 83 -5.88 8.11 -23.90
C THR A 83 -6.80 7.04 -24.49
N CYS A 84 -7.94 7.39 -25.12
CA CYS A 84 -8.82 6.49 -25.87
C CYS A 84 -8.97 6.89 -27.34
N SER A 85 -7.85 7.14 -28.01
CA SER A 85 -7.75 6.88 -29.46
C SER A 85 -7.73 5.36 -29.68
N PRO A 86 -8.36 4.81 -30.74
CA PRO A 86 -8.26 3.39 -31.06
C PRO A 86 -6.78 2.97 -31.21
N GLY A 87 -6.26 2.28 -30.19
CA GLY A 87 -4.84 1.97 -30.04
C GLY A 87 -4.47 1.49 -28.62
N TRP A 88 -3.17 1.29 -28.37
CA TRP A 88 -2.64 0.74 -27.10
C TRP A 88 -3.02 1.54 -25.85
N GLY A 89 -3.24 2.86 -25.97
CA GLY A 89 -3.59 3.72 -24.84
C GLY A 89 -4.92 3.34 -24.16
N CYS A 90 -5.94 3.03 -24.96
CA CYS A 90 -7.28 2.72 -24.43
C CYS A 90 -7.27 1.36 -23.71
N PHE A 91 -6.53 0.38 -24.26
CA PHE A 91 -6.30 -0.91 -23.61
C PHE A 91 -5.52 -0.77 -22.30
N ALA A 92 -4.47 0.07 -22.28
CA ALA A 92 -3.69 0.31 -21.06
C ALA A 92 -4.53 1.01 -19.97
N TRP A 93 -5.29 2.05 -20.32
CA TRP A 93 -6.18 2.74 -19.38
C TRP A 93 -7.22 1.79 -18.80
N THR A 94 -7.88 1.02 -19.66
CA THR A 94 -8.90 0.04 -19.24
C THR A 94 -8.30 -1.06 -18.37
N GLY A 95 -7.09 -1.55 -18.70
CA GLY A 95 -6.38 -2.54 -17.89
C GLY A 95 -6.02 -2.03 -16.50
N ILE A 96 -5.53 -0.79 -16.39
CA ILE A 96 -5.21 -0.16 -15.10
C ILE A 96 -6.49 0.10 -14.29
N PHE A 97 -7.57 0.52 -14.95
CA PHE A 97 -8.87 0.70 -14.31
C PHE A 97 -9.41 -0.61 -13.73
N ILE A 98 -9.42 -1.69 -14.52
CA ILE A 98 -9.82 -3.02 -14.06
C ILE A 98 -8.94 -3.47 -12.89
N LEU A 99 -7.63 -3.23 -12.95
CA LEU A 99 -6.73 -3.54 -11.85
C LEU A 99 -7.11 -2.80 -10.56
N ALA A 100 -7.44 -1.50 -10.64
CA ALA A 100 -7.92 -0.73 -9.50
C ALA A 100 -9.22 -1.32 -8.91
N VAL A 101 -10.17 -1.69 -9.77
CA VAL A 101 -11.43 -2.34 -9.37
C VAL A 101 -11.14 -3.67 -8.65
N ILE A 102 -10.24 -4.50 -9.16
CA ILE A 102 -9.82 -5.75 -8.50
C ILE A 102 -9.25 -5.47 -7.10
N TYR A 103 -8.45 -4.42 -6.92
CA TYR A 103 -7.96 -4.03 -5.59
C TYR A 103 -9.10 -3.65 -4.63
N PHE A 104 -10.11 -2.90 -5.09
CA PHE A 104 -11.25 -2.57 -4.24
C PHE A 104 -12.15 -3.76 -3.92
N ILE A 105 -12.41 -4.65 -4.89
CA ILE A 105 -13.17 -5.88 -4.67
C ILE A 105 -12.44 -6.77 -3.66
N THR A 106 -11.14 -6.97 -3.82
CA THR A 106 -10.35 -7.77 -2.88
C THR A 106 -10.31 -7.12 -1.49
N ALA A 107 -10.21 -5.79 -1.40
CA ALA A 107 -10.30 -5.08 -0.12
C ALA A 107 -11.66 -5.31 0.58
N ALA A 108 -12.77 -5.19 -0.16
CA ALA A 108 -14.11 -5.47 0.33
C ALA A 108 -14.27 -6.93 0.78
N HIS A 109 -13.71 -7.89 0.03
CA HIS A 109 -13.72 -9.30 0.40
C HIS A 109 -13.03 -9.56 1.75
N TRP A 110 -11.85 -8.97 1.98
CA TRP A 110 -11.15 -9.11 3.25
C TRP A 110 -11.85 -8.36 4.40
N ALA A 111 -12.51 -7.23 4.12
CA ALA A 111 -13.34 -6.53 5.09
C ALA A 111 -14.57 -7.38 5.50
N LEU A 112 -15.27 -7.99 4.55
CA LEU A 112 -16.36 -8.92 4.82
C LEU A 112 -15.91 -10.13 5.63
N LYS A 113 -14.72 -10.69 5.34
CA LYS A 113 -14.13 -11.76 6.17
C LYS A 113 -13.84 -11.33 7.60
N THR A 114 -13.56 -10.04 7.84
CA THR A 114 -13.39 -9.50 9.20
C THR A 114 -14.73 -9.47 9.94
N LEU A 115 -15.83 -9.16 9.23
CA LEU A 115 -17.20 -9.14 9.75
C LEU A 115 -17.85 -10.52 9.86
N ALA A 116 -17.29 -11.54 9.20
CA ALA A 116 -17.85 -12.88 9.20
C ALA A 116 -18.05 -13.41 10.62
N VAL A 117 -19.15 -14.13 10.80
CA VAL A 117 -19.49 -14.81 12.05
C VAL A 117 -18.42 -15.85 12.33
N ALA A 118 -17.82 -15.77 13.51
CA ALA A 118 -16.85 -16.74 14.00
C ALA A 118 -17.35 -17.31 15.32
N ASN A 119 -16.98 -18.54 15.63
CA ASN A 119 -17.31 -19.15 16.90
C ASN A 119 -16.48 -18.51 18.00
N TYR A 120 -17.16 -17.85 18.94
CA TYR A 120 -16.57 -17.28 20.14
C TYR A 120 -16.98 -18.12 21.33
N HIS A 121 -16.05 -18.38 22.22
CA HIS A 121 -16.35 -18.95 23.52
C HIS A 121 -16.93 -17.83 24.40
N VAL A 122 -18.03 -18.11 25.09
CA VAL A 122 -18.67 -17.21 26.04
C VAL A 122 -19.14 -18.08 27.20
N ILE A 123 -18.90 -17.64 28.43
CA ILE A 123 -19.46 -18.29 29.62
C ILE A 123 -20.96 -18.01 29.65
N GLY A 124 -21.77 -19.07 29.56
CA GLY A 124 -23.23 -18.98 29.59
C GLY A 124 -23.76 -18.74 31.00
N VAL A 125 -25.00 -18.26 31.10
CA VAL A 125 -25.70 -18.16 32.40
C VAL A 125 -25.90 -19.56 32.98
N GLU A 126 -26.12 -20.54 32.10
CA GLU A 126 -26.29 -21.95 32.39
C GLU A 126 -25.07 -22.55 33.08
N ASP A 127 -23.86 -22.20 32.61
CA ASP A 127 -22.60 -22.67 33.20
C ASP A 127 -22.46 -22.18 34.65
N ILE A 128 -22.86 -20.93 34.92
CA ILE A 128 -22.79 -20.32 36.25
C ILE A 128 -23.77 -21.00 37.21
N VAL A 129 -25.00 -21.25 36.76
CA VAL A 129 -26.03 -21.95 37.53
C VAL A 129 -25.56 -23.37 37.86
N GLN A 130 -25.06 -24.10 36.87
CA GLN A 130 -24.60 -25.49 37.05
C GLN A 130 -23.40 -25.60 38.01
N VAL A 131 -22.46 -24.65 37.96
CA VAL A 131 -21.32 -24.62 38.89
C VAL A 131 -21.78 -24.39 40.33
N LYS A 132 -22.78 -23.52 40.52
CA LYS A 132 -23.37 -23.26 41.84
C LYS A 132 -24.14 -24.48 42.37
N GLU A 133 -24.92 -25.15 41.53
CA GLU A 133 -25.64 -26.39 41.90
C GLU A 133 -24.69 -27.52 42.31
N GLN A 134 -23.53 -27.64 41.65
CA GLN A 134 -22.52 -28.64 41.97
C GLN A 134 -21.70 -28.34 43.23
N LYS A 135 -22.00 -27.25 43.97
CA LYS A 135 -21.27 -26.79 45.18
C LYS A 135 -19.75 -26.68 44.98
N LYS A 136 -19.31 -26.43 43.75
CA LYS A 136 -17.89 -26.23 43.44
C LYS A 136 -17.48 -24.79 43.79
N ASN A 137 -16.18 -24.55 43.94
CA ASN A 137 -15.67 -23.20 44.15
C ASN A 137 -15.90 -22.37 42.87
N LEU A 138 -16.98 -21.58 42.89
CA LEU A 138 -17.45 -20.78 41.76
C LEU A 138 -16.38 -19.78 41.27
N GLN A 139 -15.67 -19.13 42.20
CA GLN A 139 -14.66 -18.14 41.86
C GLN A 139 -13.51 -18.77 41.08
N LYS A 140 -13.02 -19.93 41.54
CA LYS A 140 -11.96 -20.67 40.85
C LYS A 140 -12.35 -21.03 39.42
N ILE A 141 -13.54 -21.60 39.23
CA ILE A 141 -14.01 -22.06 37.92
C ILE A 141 -14.21 -20.88 36.97
N LEU A 142 -14.79 -19.78 37.45
CA LEU A 142 -14.96 -18.56 36.66
C LEU A 142 -13.61 -18.01 36.18
N ILE A 143 -12.60 -17.95 37.04
CA ILE A 143 -11.25 -17.50 36.66
C ILE A 143 -10.69 -18.39 35.55
N GLN A 144 -10.76 -19.72 35.71
CA GLN A 144 -10.25 -20.67 34.71
C GLN A 144 -10.99 -20.53 33.38
N GLN A 145 -12.33 -20.47 33.42
CA GLN A 145 -13.15 -20.33 32.22
C GLN A 145 -12.92 -18.99 31.52
N SER A 146 -12.80 -17.87 32.25
CA SER A 146 -12.53 -16.56 31.66
C SER A 146 -11.16 -16.50 30.99
N LEU A 147 -10.12 -17.08 31.62
CA LEU A 147 -8.79 -17.16 31.03
C LEU A 147 -8.76 -18.07 29.78
N LEU A 148 -9.43 -19.22 29.84
CA LEU A 148 -9.57 -20.14 28.70
C LEU A 148 -10.33 -19.47 27.55
N GLN A 149 -11.42 -18.77 27.86
CA GLN A 149 -12.21 -18.00 26.90
C GLN A 149 -11.35 -16.95 26.21
N GLY A 150 -10.66 -16.10 26.98
CA GLY A 150 -9.80 -15.04 26.44
C GLY A 150 -8.73 -15.60 25.52
N ARG A 151 -8.05 -16.67 25.94
CA ARG A 151 -7.01 -17.31 25.13
C ARG A 151 -7.56 -17.91 23.83
N ARG A 152 -8.64 -18.71 23.91
CA ARG A 152 -9.23 -19.35 22.73
C ARG A 152 -9.82 -18.34 21.74
N ASN A 153 -10.35 -17.23 22.22
CA ASN A 153 -10.88 -16.18 21.36
C ASN A 153 -9.78 -15.34 20.71
N ARG A 154 -8.60 -15.23 21.34
CA ARG A 154 -7.48 -14.41 20.83
C ARG A 154 -7.01 -14.82 19.44
N ASP A 155 -7.00 -16.10 19.10
CA ASP A 155 -6.60 -16.57 17.77
C ASP A 155 -7.57 -16.09 16.69
N THR A 156 -8.87 -16.23 16.95
CA THR A 156 -9.94 -15.72 16.08
C THR A 156 -9.87 -14.21 15.94
N ILE A 157 -9.61 -13.48 17.03
CA ILE A 157 -9.47 -12.01 17.01
C ILE A 157 -8.24 -11.59 16.22
N ASN A 158 -7.10 -12.28 16.40
CA ASN A 158 -5.88 -12.01 15.64
C ASN A 158 -6.05 -12.27 14.13
N LEU A 159 -6.83 -13.31 13.78
CA LEU A 159 -7.17 -13.59 12.38
C LEU A 159 -7.98 -12.45 11.77
N LYS A 160 -9.02 -11.97 12.47
CA LYS A 160 -9.79 -10.78 12.07
C LYS A 160 -8.92 -9.53 11.93
N LEU A 161 -8.01 -9.30 12.89
CA LEU A 161 -7.03 -8.20 12.83
C LEU A 161 -6.05 -8.33 11.66
N THR A 162 -5.76 -9.54 11.22
CA THR A 162 -4.93 -9.78 10.03
C THR A 162 -5.71 -9.46 8.76
N PHE A 163 -6.98 -9.88 8.67
CA PHE A 163 -7.84 -9.59 7.53
C PHE A 163 -8.04 -8.09 7.34
N ILE A 164 -8.27 -7.32 8.41
CA ILE A 164 -8.43 -5.86 8.30
C ILE A 164 -7.14 -5.16 7.83
N LYS A 165 -5.96 -5.63 8.26
CA LYS A 165 -4.67 -5.08 7.78
C LYS A 165 -4.47 -5.35 6.28
N VAL A 166 -4.83 -6.54 5.82
CA VAL A 166 -4.78 -6.89 4.39
C VAL A 166 -5.80 -6.05 3.60
N ALA A 167 -7.02 -5.88 4.11
CA ALA A 167 -8.05 -5.04 3.52
C ALA A 167 -7.57 -3.59 3.38
N GLN A 168 -7.02 -3.01 4.45
CA GLN A 168 -6.45 -1.66 4.46
C GLN A 168 -5.37 -1.51 3.38
N ARG A 169 -4.40 -2.44 3.31
CA ARG A 169 -3.33 -2.38 2.29
C ARG A 169 -3.88 -2.45 0.87
N ARG A 170 -4.84 -3.33 0.61
CA ARG A 170 -5.47 -3.48 -0.72
C ARG A 170 -6.28 -2.23 -1.09
N PHE A 171 -7.01 -1.65 -0.14
CA PHE A 171 -7.76 -0.43 -0.31
C PHE A 171 -6.85 0.75 -0.70
N PHE A 172 -5.75 0.96 0.04
CA PHE A 172 -4.78 2.02 -0.29
C PHE A 172 -4.10 1.82 -1.64
N ASN A 173 -3.71 0.59 -1.98
CA ASN A 173 -3.15 0.30 -3.29
C ASN A 173 -4.14 0.63 -4.43
N GLY A 174 -5.42 0.26 -4.26
CA GLY A 174 -6.48 0.61 -5.20
C GLY A 174 -6.66 2.13 -5.33
N LEU A 175 -6.63 2.85 -4.20
CA LEU A 175 -6.76 4.30 -4.16
C LEU A 175 -5.58 5.01 -4.85
N VAL A 176 -4.36 4.52 -4.67
CA VAL A 176 -3.17 5.07 -5.36
C VAL A 176 -3.26 4.84 -6.86
N ILE A 177 -3.60 3.62 -7.30
CA ILE A 177 -3.71 3.28 -8.72
C ILE A 177 -4.81 4.13 -9.37
N LEU A 178 -5.97 4.19 -8.73
CA LEU A 178 -7.10 5.00 -9.19
C LEU A 178 -6.77 6.49 -9.22
N GLY A 179 -6.16 7.01 -8.15
CA GLY A 179 -5.78 8.42 -8.05
C GLY A 179 -4.80 8.81 -9.15
N LEU A 180 -3.79 7.98 -9.43
CA LEU A 180 -2.88 8.19 -10.55
C LEU A 180 -3.63 8.16 -11.88
N LEU A 181 -4.49 7.16 -12.10
CA LEU A 181 -5.28 7.04 -13.33
C LEU A 181 -6.14 8.29 -13.58
N LEU A 182 -6.81 8.79 -12.54
CA LEU A 182 -7.65 9.99 -12.60
C LEU A 182 -6.85 11.29 -12.66
N MET A 183 -5.56 11.32 -12.27
CA MET A 183 -4.69 12.47 -12.51
C MET A 183 -4.16 12.50 -13.94
N PHE A 184 -3.87 11.33 -14.52
CA PHE A 184 -3.37 11.24 -15.90
C PHE A 184 -4.43 11.61 -16.95
N ASP A 185 -5.70 11.29 -16.72
CA ASP A 185 -6.80 11.61 -17.65
C ASP A 185 -6.94 13.14 -17.92
N PRO A 186 -7.14 14.02 -16.93
CA PRO A 186 -7.22 15.47 -17.15
C PRO A 186 -5.87 16.07 -17.59
N ALA A 187 -4.72 15.56 -17.13
CA ALA A 187 -3.42 16.01 -17.63
C ALA A 187 -3.26 15.76 -19.14
N SER A 188 -3.81 14.65 -19.64
CA SER A 188 -3.86 14.35 -21.07
C SER A 188 -4.89 15.22 -21.83
N ARG A 189 -6.02 15.56 -21.21
CA ARG A 189 -7.08 16.40 -21.81
C ARG A 189 -6.73 17.88 -21.85
N LEU A 190 -5.94 18.37 -20.89
CA LEU A 190 -5.50 19.77 -20.79
C LEU A 190 -4.26 20.08 -21.65
N GLY A 191 -3.77 19.12 -22.45
CA GLY A 191 -2.63 19.34 -23.36
C GLY A 191 -1.28 19.54 -22.64
N LEU A 192 -1.22 19.34 -21.32
CA LEU A 192 0.01 19.48 -20.52
C LEU A 192 1.10 18.48 -20.94
N ILE A 193 0.69 17.29 -21.40
CA ILE A 193 1.62 16.26 -21.88
C ILE A 193 2.20 16.65 -23.25
N ASP A 194 1.42 17.27 -24.13
CA ASP A 194 1.90 17.76 -25.43
C ASP A 194 2.77 19.01 -25.28
N ALA A 195 2.46 19.87 -24.31
CA ALA A 195 3.32 20.98 -23.90
C ALA A 195 4.66 20.47 -23.34
N ALA A 196 4.66 19.42 -22.49
CA ALA A 196 5.87 18.83 -21.97
C ALA A 196 6.72 18.13 -23.05
N LYS A 197 6.09 17.38 -23.97
CA LYS A 197 6.76 16.74 -25.11
C LYS A 197 7.38 17.77 -26.04
N SER A 198 6.66 18.85 -26.36
CA SER A 198 7.18 19.91 -27.23
C SER A 198 8.36 20.66 -26.59
N GLN A 199 8.33 20.90 -25.28
CA GLN A 199 9.47 21.48 -24.56
C GLN A 199 10.69 20.55 -24.51
N LEU A 200 10.49 19.24 -24.31
CA LEU A 200 11.57 18.26 -24.37
C LEU A 200 12.17 18.13 -25.78
N ALA A 201 11.33 18.13 -26.82
CA ALA A 201 11.78 18.10 -28.21
C ALA A 201 12.52 19.39 -28.61
N ALA A 202 12.08 20.55 -28.12
CA ALA A 202 12.76 21.82 -28.29
C ALA A 202 14.13 21.83 -27.57
N GLY A 203 14.20 21.32 -26.34
CA GLY A 203 15.46 21.18 -25.59
C GLY A 203 16.45 20.23 -26.26
N ALA A 204 15.98 19.10 -26.78
CA ALA A 204 16.81 18.14 -27.53
C ALA A 204 17.33 18.74 -28.85
N SER A 205 16.50 19.52 -29.54
CA SER A 205 16.91 20.22 -30.77
C SER A 205 17.94 21.32 -30.48
N TYR A 206 17.77 22.07 -29.38
CA TYR A 206 18.72 23.08 -28.95
C TYR A 206 20.09 22.46 -28.59
N LEU A 207 20.10 21.34 -27.85
CA LEU A 207 21.33 20.61 -27.55
C LEU A 207 22.04 20.09 -28.80
N LYS A 208 21.29 19.68 -29.83
CA LYS A 208 21.84 19.21 -31.10
C LYS A 208 22.44 20.34 -31.95
N VAL A 209 21.86 21.55 -31.87
CA VAL A 209 22.43 22.75 -32.52
C VAL A 209 23.67 23.24 -31.78
N VAL A 210 23.67 23.25 -30.45
CA VAL A 210 24.84 23.64 -29.66
C VAL A 210 26.00 22.66 -29.86
N SER A 211 25.73 21.36 -29.99
CA SER A 211 26.78 20.37 -30.27
C SER A 211 27.32 20.48 -31.70
N SER A 212 26.49 20.80 -32.70
CA SER A 212 26.97 21.01 -34.08
C SER A 212 27.79 22.30 -34.22
N VAL A 213 27.42 23.38 -33.55
CA VAL A 213 28.20 24.63 -33.52
C VAL A 213 29.55 24.44 -32.82
N ARG A 214 29.61 23.68 -31.72
CA ARG A 214 30.86 23.34 -31.04
C ARG A 214 31.77 22.43 -31.89
N ALA A 215 31.19 21.51 -32.66
CA ALA A 215 31.94 20.66 -33.59
C ALA A 215 32.53 21.46 -34.77
N ASN A 216 31.77 22.44 -35.30
CA ASN A 216 32.22 23.28 -36.41
C ASN A 216 33.33 24.26 -35.99
N ASN A 217 33.23 24.86 -34.79
CA ASN A 217 34.28 25.73 -34.25
C ASN A 217 35.59 24.98 -33.90
N SER A 218 35.57 23.66 -33.75
CA SER A 218 36.82 22.88 -33.58
C SER A 218 37.58 22.69 -34.91
N GLN A 219 36.96 22.93 -36.07
CA GLN A 219 37.65 22.88 -37.37
C GLN A 219 38.23 24.23 -37.81
N VAL A 220 37.78 25.35 -37.23
CA VAL A 220 38.25 26.71 -37.58
C VAL A 220 39.56 27.09 -36.85
N GLY A 221 40.05 26.26 -35.92
CA GLY A 221 41.28 26.50 -35.16
C GLY A 221 42.59 26.02 -35.80
N LYS A 222 42.59 25.54 -37.05
CA LYS A 222 43.81 25.13 -37.77
C LYS A 222 43.98 25.93 -39.07
N THR A 223 44.40 27.18 -38.94
CA THR A 223 45.05 27.91 -40.04
C THR A 223 46.49 28.21 -39.63
N GLU A 224 47.42 27.50 -40.26
CA GLU A 224 48.86 27.73 -40.24
C GLU A 224 49.22 29.18 -40.61
N PRO A 225 50.32 29.74 -40.07
CA PRO A 225 50.83 31.03 -40.49
C PRO A 225 51.44 30.91 -41.88
N LYS A 226 50.94 31.68 -42.85
CA LYS A 226 51.56 31.82 -44.17
C LYS A 226 52.71 32.81 -44.10
N ASP A 227 53.85 32.34 -44.58
CA ASP A 227 55.14 32.99 -44.70
C ASP A 227 55.07 34.19 -45.66
N GLU A 228 55.19 35.40 -45.11
CA GLU A 228 55.06 36.69 -45.81
C GLU A 228 56.45 37.35 -45.96
N THR A 229 57.47 36.59 -46.35
CA THR A 229 58.85 37.10 -46.51
C THR A 229 59.43 37.01 -47.92
N SER A 230 58.65 36.63 -48.94
CA SER A 230 59.19 36.40 -50.29
C SER A 230 58.81 37.42 -51.38
N GLU A 231 57.96 38.43 -51.10
CA GLU A 231 57.50 39.39 -52.14
C GLU A 231 58.17 40.78 -52.10
N LEU A 232 59.06 41.06 -51.15
CA LEU A 232 59.62 42.41 -50.96
C LEU A 232 61.01 42.65 -51.58
N LEU A 233 61.59 41.66 -52.27
CA LEU A 233 62.98 41.72 -52.77
C LEU A 233 63.13 41.76 -54.31
N LEU A 234 62.07 42.11 -55.05
CA LEU A 234 62.08 42.14 -56.53
C LEU A 234 61.58 43.44 -57.18
N ARG A 235 61.45 44.53 -56.42
CA ARG A 235 61.04 45.86 -56.95
C ARG A 235 62.01 47.02 -56.69
N MET A 236 63.29 46.73 -56.53
CA MET A 236 64.32 47.77 -56.41
C MET A 236 65.52 47.52 -57.34
N THR A 237 65.31 47.66 -58.65
CA THR A 237 66.38 48.02 -59.61
C THR A 237 65.75 48.38 -60.95
N LEU A 238 65.54 49.67 -61.21
CA LEU A 238 66.02 50.42 -62.39
C LEU A 238 65.26 51.76 -62.48
N GLN A 239 65.85 52.78 -61.85
CA GLN A 239 65.85 54.13 -62.40
C GLN A 239 67.10 54.23 -63.30
N LEU A 240 66.97 54.69 -64.54
CA LEU A 240 67.58 55.94 -65.03
C LEU A 240 67.35 56.12 -66.55
N PRO A 241 67.31 57.37 -67.05
CA PRO A 241 66.87 57.74 -68.41
C PRO A 241 68.05 58.09 -69.34
N ALA A 242 67.77 58.15 -70.64
CA ALA A 242 68.57 58.86 -71.66
C ALA A 242 67.56 59.69 -72.49
N GLN A 243 67.61 61.02 -72.37
CA GLN A 243 68.24 61.96 -73.33
C GLN A 243 67.60 61.92 -74.72
#